data_AF-A0A0F3GQW9-F1
#
_entry.id   AF-A0A0F3GQW9-F1
#
_cell.length_a   1.000
_cell.length_b   1.000
_cell.length_c   1.000
_cell.angle_alpha   90.00
_cell.angle_beta   90.00
_cell.angle_gamma   90.00
#
_symmetry.space_group_name_H-M   'P 1'
#
loop_
_entity.id
_entity.type
_entity.pdbx_description
1 polymer ?
#
loop_
_entity_poly.entity_id
_entity_poly.type
_entity_poly.pdbx_seq_one_letter_code
_entity_poly.pdbx_strand_id
1 'polypeptide(L)'
;MWNKNIATVSGYSNKEIAAMIPEDFFTGEHREAVVMAIADTFKNGRGNVEASLYTKDGRLIPYYFNGFIIEVEGRRCLVGIGIDISERKEIEREIREINLNLQDRINKEVAKNRLRDQIMFEQSRHVVIGELLVNISHHWRQPFG
;
A
#
# COMPACT_ATOMS: atom_id res chain seq x y z
N MET A 1 -33.25 -2.04 -6.21
CA MET A 1 -33.39 -0.61 -6.54
C MET A 1 -32.00 -0.01 -6.58
N TRP A 2 -31.68 0.80 -7.59
CA TRP A 2 -30.39 1.47 -7.70
C TRP A 2 -30.42 2.83 -6.99
N ASN A 3 -29.36 3.17 -6.25
CA ASN A 3 -29.21 4.49 -5.67
C ASN A 3 -28.94 5.51 -6.80
N LYS A 4 -29.56 6.69 -6.78
CA LYS A 4 -29.35 7.77 -7.76
C LYS A 4 -27.88 8.15 -7.94
N ASN A 5 -27.04 7.92 -6.93
CA ASN A 5 -25.61 8.22 -6.98
C ASN A 5 -24.85 7.37 -8.02
N ILE A 6 -25.32 6.16 -8.36
CA ILE A 6 -24.60 5.29 -9.31
C ILE A 6 -24.63 5.85 -10.73
N ALA A 7 -25.68 6.58 -11.12
CA ALA A 7 -25.76 7.26 -12.40
C ALA A 7 -24.72 8.37 -12.52
N THR A 8 -24.55 9.16 -11.46
CA THR A 8 -23.56 10.24 -11.40
C THR A 8 -22.13 9.71 -11.50
N VAL A 9 -21.82 8.64 -10.76
CA VAL A 9 -20.46 8.09 -10.71
C VAL A 9 -20.12 7.31 -11.97
N SER A 10 -21.03 6.47 -12.45
CA SER A 10 -20.76 5.57 -13.59
C SER A 10 -20.87 6.26 -14.97
N GLY A 11 -21.57 7.40 -15.04
CA GLY A 11 -21.82 8.13 -16.29
C GLY A 11 -22.91 7.51 -17.17
N TYR A 12 -23.57 6.45 -16.71
CA TYR A 12 -24.73 5.86 -17.39
C TYR A 12 -26.02 6.55 -16.95
N SER A 13 -26.97 6.65 -17.88
CA SER A 13 -28.31 7.15 -17.59
C SER A 13 -29.11 6.12 -16.76
N ASN A 14 -30.10 6.60 -16.00
CA ASN A 14 -30.98 5.70 -15.23
C ASN A 14 -31.69 4.65 -16.09
N LYS A 15 -31.95 4.93 -17.39
CA LYS A 15 -32.55 3.97 -18.33
C LYS A 15 -31.57 2.86 -18.70
N GLU A 16 -30.30 3.21 -18.93
CA GLU A 16 -29.23 2.23 -19.18
C GLU A 16 -29.00 1.37 -17.93
N ILE A 17 -28.88 1.98 -16.75
CA ILE A 17 -28.66 1.27 -15.48
C ILE A 17 -29.81 0.31 -15.15
N ALA A 18 -31.06 0.67 -15.48
CA ALA A 18 -32.20 -0.21 -15.27
C ALA A 18 -32.15 -1.49 -16.12
N ALA A 19 -31.43 -1.47 -17.24
CA ALA A 19 -31.24 -2.63 -18.12
C ALA A 19 -29.93 -3.39 -17.85
N MET A 20 -29.01 -2.81 -17.06
CA MET A 20 -27.72 -3.40 -16.72
C MET A 20 -27.82 -4.27 -15.46
N ILE A 21 -26.95 -5.27 -15.40
CA ILE A 21 -26.68 -6.05 -14.20
C ILE A 21 -25.40 -5.53 -13.50
N PRO A 22 -25.24 -5.72 -12.18
CA PRO A 22 -24.08 -5.19 -11.45
C PRO A 22 -22.72 -5.54 -12.05
N GLU A 23 -22.57 -6.73 -12.61
CA GLU A 23 -21.34 -7.20 -13.26
C GLU A 23 -20.98 -6.47 -14.57
N ASP A 24 -21.93 -5.78 -15.21
CA ASP A 24 -21.67 -4.99 -16.43
C ASP A 24 -20.82 -3.74 -16.16
N PHE A 25 -20.72 -3.30 -14.90
CA PHE A 25 -19.87 -2.19 -14.49
C PHE A 25 -18.39 -2.61 -14.31
N PHE A 26 -18.04 -3.87 -14.56
CA PHE A 26 -16.72 -4.41 -14.27
C PHE A 26 -16.15 -5.21 -15.46
N THR A 27 -14.83 -5.24 -15.56
CA THR A 27 -14.11 -5.93 -16.64
C THR A 27 -12.98 -6.79 -16.09
N GLY A 28 -12.59 -7.86 -16.81
CA GLY A 28 -11.46 -8.72 -16.45
C GLY A 28 -11.59 -9.35 -15.06
N GLU A 29 -10.48 -9.39 -14.31
CA GLU A 29 -10.40 -9.98 -12.96
C GLU A 29 -11.40 -9.33 -11.98
N HIS A 30 -11.70 -8.04 -12.14
CA HIS A 30 -12.70 -7.36 -11.30
C HIS A 30 -14.11 -7.88 -11.54
N ARG A 31 -14.45 -8.25 -12.78
CA ARG A 31 -15.75 -8.85 -13.08
C ARG A 31 -15.87 -10.22 -12.41
N GLU A 32 -14.84 -11.04 -12.52
CA GLU A 32 -14.79 -12.37 -11.90
C GLU A 32 -14.91 -12.27 -10.37
N ALA A 33 -14.18 -11.35 -9.74
CA ALA A 33 -14.25 -11.10 -8.31
C ALA A 33 -15.67 -10.70 -7.85
N VAL A 34 -16.34 -9.81 -8.60
CA VAL A 34 -17.71 -9.38 -8.29
C VAL A 34 -18.70 -10.52 -8.45
N VAL A 35 -18.61 -11.32 -9.52
CA VAL A 35 -19.47 -12.49 -9.73
C VAL A 35 -19.31 -13.50 -8.58
N MET A 36 -18.08 -13.79 -8.16
CA MET A 36 -17.80 -14.67 -7.02
C MET A 36 -18.38 -14.10 -5.72
N ALA A 37 -18.20 -12.80 -5.47
CA ALA A 37 -18.71 -12.15 -4.26
C ALA A 37 -20.24 -12.13 -4.22
N ILE A 38 -20.91 -11.94 -5.37
CA ILE A 38 -22.36 -12.04 -5.48
C ILE A 38 -22.83 -13.46 -5.15
N ALA A 39 -22.20 -14.47 -5.75
CA ALA A 39 -22.54 -15.88 -5.50
C ALA A 39 -22.36 -16.25 -4.01
N ASP A 40 -21.26 -15.82 -3.41
CA ASP A 40 -20.99 -16.03 -1.99
C ASP A 40 -22.03 -15.30 -1.11
N THR A 41 -22.42 -14.09 -1.48
CA THR A 41 -23.46 -13.32 -0.78
C THR A 41 -24.81 -14.04 -0.83
N PHE A 42 -25.19 -14.63 -1.96
CA PHE A 42 -26.42 -15.43 -2.07
C PHE A 42 -26.38 -16.69 -1.19
N LYS A 43 -25.19 -17.27 -0.98
CA LYS A 43 -25.01 -18.45 -0.12
C LYS A 43 -25.01 -18.08 1.37
N ASN A 44 -24.27 -17.04 1.75
CA ASN A 44 -23.97 -16.71 3.14
C ASN A 44 -24.83 -15.56 3.70
N GLY A 45 -25.63 -14.91 2.86
CA GLY A 45 -26.50 -13.78 3.22
C GLY A 45 -25.79 -12.42 3.23
N ARG A 46 -24.46 -12.40 3.25
CA ARG A 46 -23.62 -11.18 3.18
C ARG A 46 -22.30 -11.49 2.47
N GLY A 47 -21.70 -10.50 1.84
CA GLY A 47 -20.39 -10.60 1.22
C GLY A 47 -19.81 -9.23 0.91
N ASN A 48 -18.54 -9.20 0.51
CA ASN A 48 -17.87 -7.97 0.12
C ASN A 48 -16.80 -8.22 -0.94
N VAL A 49 -16.39 -7.16 -1.63
CA VAL A 49 -15.34 -7.20 -2.65
C VAL A 49 -14.77 -5.81 -2.90
N GLU A 50 -13.46 -5.72 -3.12
CA GLU A 50 -12.84 -4.54 -3.73
C GLU A 50 -12.74 -4.75 -5.24
N ALA A 51 -13.37 -3.86 -6.02
CA ALA A 51 -13.36 -3.92 -7.47
C ALA A 51 -13.35 -2.52 -8.09
N SER A 52 -12.69 -2.39 -9.24
CA SER A 52 -12.66 -1.11 -9.95
C SER A 52 -13.88 -0.97 -10.84
N LEU A 53 -14.72 0.02 -10.57
CA LEU A 53 -15.88 0.36 -11.37
C LEU A 53 -15.43 1.02 -12.68
N TYR A 54 -15.83 0.44 -13.80
CA TYR A 54 -15.60 0.96 -15.14
C TYR A 54 -16.73 1.90 -15.53
N THR A 55 -16.37 3.17 -15.66
CA THR A 55 -17.30 4.24 -16.04
C THR A 55 -17.43 4.32 -17.57
N LYS A 56 -18.52 4.91 -18.06
CA LYS A 56 -18.77 5.09 -19.50
C LYS A 56 -17.70 5.93 -20.21
N ASP A 57 -17.04 6.83 -19.49
CA ASP A 57 -15.94 7.67 -20.02
C ASP A 57 -14.57 6.97 -20.00
N GLY A 58 -14.52 5.70 -19.56
CA GLY A 58 -13.33 4.87 -19.58
C GLY A 58 -12.47 4.94 -18.31
N ARG A 59 -12.88 5.72 -17.30
CA ARG A 59 -12.18 5.72 -16.00
C ARG A 59 -12.47 4.45 -15.21
N LEU A 60 -11.44 3.99 -14.49
CA LEU A 60 -11.52 2.91 -13.50
C LEU A 60 -11.44 3.54 -12.10
N ILE A 61 -12.52 3.47 -11.35
CA ILE A 61 -12.59 4.03 -9.99
C ILE A 61 -12.61 2.88 -8.99
N PRO A 62 -11.61 2.77 -8.08
CA PRO A 62 -11.59 1.69 -7.11
C PRO A 62 -12.71 1.86 -6.08
N TYR A 63 -13.53 0.83 -5.93
CA TYR A 63 -14.62 0.80 -4.97
C TYR A 63 -14.51 -0.43 -4.07
N TYR A 64 -14.94 -0.26 -2.83
CA TYR A 64 -15.25 -1.35 -1.92
C TYR A 64 -16.76 -1.56 -1.85
N PHE A 65 -17.22 -2.75 -2.17
CA PHE A 65 -18.63 -3.11 -2.17
C PHE A 65 -18.95 -4.04 -1.01
N ASN A 66 -20.01 -3.74 -0.28
CA ASN A 66 -20.68 -4.67 0.63
C ASN A 66 -22.03 -5.07 0.05
N GLY A 67 -22.34 -6.36 0.09
CA GLY A 67 -23.60 -6.94 -0.35
C GLY A 67 -24.33 -7.65 0.78
N PHE A 68 -25.66 -7.53 0.80
CA PHE A 68 -26.55 -8.25 1.70
C PHE A 68 -27.74 -8.84 0.94
N ILE A 69 -28.20 -10.01 1.36
CA ILE A 69 -29.46 -10.58 0.88
C ILE A 69 -30.58 -10.18 1.82
N ILE A 70 -31.62 -9.58 1.27
CA ILE A 70 -32.88 -9.28 1.97
C ILE A 70 -34.02 -10.06 1.31
N GLU A 71 -35.08 -10.32 2.07
CA GLU A 71 -36.30 -10.93 1.54
C GLU A 71 -37.39 -9.86 1.37
N VAL A 72 -37.92 -9.74 0.17
CA VAL A 72 -39.00 -8.81 -0.18
C VAL A 72 -40.08 -9.61 -0.89
N GLU A 73 -41.29 -9.67 -0.32
CA GLU A 73 -42.42 -10.40 -0.90
C GLU A 73 -42.10 -11.87 -1.26
N GLY A 74 -41.33 -12.55 -0.39
CA GLY A 74 -40.91 -13.94 -0.61
C GLY A 74 -39.79 -14.13 -1.64
N ARG A 75 -39.22 -13.04 -2.17
CA ARG A 75 -38.09 -13.07 -3.11
C ARG A 75 -36.81 -12.60 -2.43
N ARG A 76 -35.74 -13.37 -2.60
CA ARG A 76 -34.39 -13.00 -2.14
C ARG A 76 -33.79 -11.98 -3.09
N CYS A 77 -33.51 -10.78 -2.60
CA CYS A 77 -32.93 -9.68 -3.36
C CYS A 77 -31.54 -9.32 -2.82
N LEU A 78 -30.60 -9.09 -3.73
CA LEU A 78 -29.28 -8.54 -3.39
C LEU A 78 -29.37 -7.02 -3.27
N VAL A 79 -28.80 -6.49 -2.18
CA VAL A 79 -28.57 -5.06 -1.98
C VAL A 79 -27.08 -4.83 -1.83
N GLY A 80 -26.50 -4.06 -2.75
CA GLY A 80 -25.10 -3.66 -2.73
C GLY A 80 -24.92 -2.19 -2.36
N ILE A 81 -23.91 -1.90 -1.54
CA ILE A 81 -23.45 -0.54 -1.22
C ILE A 81 -21.99 -0.44 -1.66
N GLY A 82 -21.67 0.56 -2.47
CA GLY A 82 -20.30 0.86 -2.90
C GLY A 82 -19.74 2.08 -2.18
N ILE A 83 -18.51 1.97 -1.68
CA ILE A 83 -17.73 3.06 -1.09
C ILE A 83 -16.54 3.32 -2.02
N ASP A 84 -16.38 4.57 -2.46
CA ASP A 84 -15.19 4.97 -3.21
C ASP A 84 -13.96 4.89 -2.28
N ILE A 85 -12.93 4.14 -2.69
CA ILE A 85 -11.70 3.96 -1.92
C ILE A 85 -10.49 4.60 -2.61
N SER A 86 -10.71 5.51 -3.56
CA SER A 86 -9.64 6.20 -4.30
C SER A 86 -8.70 6.94 -3.37
N GLU A 87 -9.23 7.75 -2.45
CA GLU A 87 -8.45 8.50 -1.46
C GLU A 87 -7.64 7.56 -0.56
N ARG A 88 -8.28 6.47 -0.09
CA ARG A 88 -7.60 5.46 0.72
C ARG A 88 -6.44 4.82 -0.05
N LYS A 89 -6.63 4.44 -1.32
CA LYS A 89 -5.58 3.84 -2.14
C LYS A 89 -4.45 4.83 -2.49
N GLU A 90 -4.76 6.11 -2.61
CA GLU A 90 -3.75 7.17 -2.78
C GLU A 90 -2.84 7.24 -1.55
N ILE A 91 -3.44 7.37 -0.36
CA ILE A 91 -2.70 7.44 0.90
C ILE A 91 -1.87 6.16 1.12
N GLU A 92 -2.44 4.97 0.85
CA GLU A 92 -1.70 3.70 0.94
C GLU A 92 -0.49 3.66 -0.01
N ARG A 93 -0.58 4.29 -1.20
CA ARG A 93 0.54 4.40 -2.13
C ARG A 93 1.60 5.37 -1.61
N GLU A 94 1.21 6.55 -1.17
CA GLU A 94 2.13 7.55 -0.61
C GLU A 94 2.92 6.99 0.57
N ILE A 95 2.24 6.31 1.51
CA ILE A 95 2.88 5.65 2.65
C ILE A 95 3.90 4.62 2.18
N ARG A 96 3.57 3.82 1.15
CA ARG A 96 4.47 2.82 0.61
C ARG A 96 5.71 3.45 0.00
N GLU A 97 5.55 4.52 -0.78
CA GLU A 97 6.66 5.25 -1.39
C GLU A 97 7.58 5.89 -0.36
N ILE A 98 7.01 6.53 0.67
CA ILE A 98 7.76 7.11 1.79
C ILE A 98 8.54 6.03 2.52
N ASN A 99 7.94 4.88 2.81
CA ASN A 99 8.62 3.78 3.49
C ASN A 99 9.79 3.23 2.68
N LEU A 100 9.63 3.06 1.36
CA LEU A 100 10.71 2.61 0.48
C LEU A 100 11.86 3.62 0.44
N ASN A 101 11.54 4.92 0.33
CA ASN A 101 12.54 5.98 0.36
C ASN A 101 13.28 6.02 1.71
N LEU A 102 12.56 5.89 2.81
CA LEU A 102 13.13 5.90 4.14
C LEU A 102 14.05 4.70 4.38
N GLN A 103 13.65 3.51 3.92
CA GLN A 103 14.49 2.31 3.97
C GLN A 103 15.80 2.49 3.18
N ASP A 104 15.74 3.07 1.98
CA ASP A 104 16.93 3.38 1.19
C ASP A 104 17.87 4.37 1.92
N ARG A 105 17.30 5.44 2.49
CA ARG A 105 18.07 6.42 3.27
C ARG A 105 18.73 5.80 4.50
N ILE A 106 18.01 4.96 5.24
CA ILE A 106 18.55 4.23 6.40
C ILE A 106 19.73 3.35 5.94
N ASN A 107 19.56 2.57 4.87
CA ASN A 107 20.61 1.69 4.37
C ASN A 107 21.88 2.47 3.97
N LYS A 108 21.73 3.60 3.29
CA LYS A 108 22.84 4.49 2.93
C LYS A 108 23.56 5.04 4.15
N GLU A 109 22.82 5.53 5.14
CA GLU A 109 23.42 6.14 6.33
C GLU A 109 24.07 5.09 7.24
N VAL A 110 23.50 3.88 7.34
CA VAL A 110 24.12 2.75 8.03
C VAL A 110 25.42 2.34 7.36
N ALA A 111 25.45 2.21 6.04
CA ALA A 111 26.67 1.86 5.30
C ALA A 111 27.76 2.93 5.49
N LYS A 112 27.38 4.21 5.46
CA LYS A 112 28.28 5.34 5.69
C LYS A 112 28.83 5.38 7.11
N ASN A 113 27.99 5.13 8.12
CA ASN A 113 28.45 5.07 9.51
C ASN A 113 29.41 3.91 9.74
N ARG A 114 29.13 2.71 9.20
CA ARG A 114 30.05 1.57 9.27
C ARG A 114 31.42 1.89 8.67
N LEU A 115 31.43 2.58 7.53
CA LEU A 115 32.69 3.00 6.90
C LEU A 115 33.44 4.01 7.78
N ARG A 116 32.73 4.99 8.38
CA ARG A 116 33.34 5.95 9.32
C ARG A 116 33.93 5.26 10.53
N ASP A 117 33.22 4.30 11.12
CA ASP A 117 33.68 3.54 12.28
C ASP A 117 34.96 2.75 11.95
N GLN A 118 35.02 2.13 10.76
CA GLN A 118 36.21 1.42 10.29
C GLN A 118 37.40 2.37 10.13
N ILE A 119 37.20 3.54 9.52
CA ILE A 119 38.26 4.55 9.35
C ILE A 119 38.72 5.10 10.71
N MET A 120 37.80 5.38 11.64
CA MET A 120 38.13 5.86 12.98
C MET A 120 38.94 4.83 13.76
N PHE A 121 38.61 3.54 13.63
CA PHE A 121 39.37 2.46 14.24
C PHE A 121 40.82 2.41 13.70
N GLU A 122 40.99 2.51 12.38
CA GLU A 122 42.32 2.58 11.76
C GLU A 122 43.11 3.82 12.20
N GLN A 123 42.49 5.00 12.23
CA GLN A 123 43.12 6.23 12.71
C GLN A 123 43.55 6.13 14.18
N SER A 124 42.70 5.56 15.04
CA SER A 124 43.00 5.36 16.46
C SER A 124 44.21 4.45 16.66
N ARG A 125 44.34 3.38 15.85
CA ARG A 125 45.53 2.52 15.86
C ARG A 125 46.80 3.30 15.54
N HIS A 126 46.77 4.20 14.56
CA HIS A 126 47.94 5.02 14.21
C HIS A 126 48.34 6.00 15.32
N VAL A 127 47.37 6.62 16.00
CA VAL A 127 47.63 7.52 17.14
C VAL A 127 48.33 6.77 18.27
N VAL A 128 47.81 5.59 18.66
CA VAL A 128 48.39 4.75 19.73
C VAL A 128 49.82 4.33 19.39
N ILE A 129 50.09 3.92 18.15
CA ILE A 129 51.45 3.58 17.70
C ILE A 129 52.37 4.79 17.78
N GLY A 130 51.89 5.97 17.41
CA GLY A 130 52.64 7.23 17.52
C GLY A 130 53.06 7.53 18.96
N GLU A 131 52.12 7.42 19.92
CA GLU A 131 52.41 7.63 21.34
C GLU A 131 53.44 6.64 21.88
N LEU A 132 53.36 5.36 21.50
CA LEU A 132 54.34 4.35 21.90
C LEU A 132 55.75 4.67 21.39
N LEU A 133 55.87 5.10 20.13
CA LEU A 133 57.16 5.51 19.55
C LEU A 133 57.75 6.71 20.30
N VAL A 134 56.91 7.69 20.65
CA VAL A 134 57.32 8.86 21.45
C VAL A 134 57.80 8.42 22.83
N ASN A 135 57.06 7.57 23.54
CA ASN A 135 57.45 7.07 24.86
C ASN A 135 58.77 6.29 24.84
N ILE A 136 58.96 5.41 23.85
CA ILE A 136 60.22 4.68 23.67
C ILE A 136 61.37 5.67 23.41
N SER A 137 61.15 6.66 22.53
CA SER A 137 62.15 7.69 22.21
C SER A 137 62.56 8.56 23.41
N HIS A 138 61.64 8.79 24.34
CA HIS A 138 61.94 9.46 25.61
C HIS A 138 62.79 8.56 26.51
N HIS A 139 62.48 7.26 26.60
CA HIS A 139 63.23 6.30 27.41
C HIS A 139 64.69 6.15 26.95
N TRP A 140 64.94 6.10 25.63
CA TRP A 140 66.31 6.06 25.08
C TRP A 140 67.12 7.33 25.30
N ARG A 141 66.46 8.47 25.57
CA ARG A 141 67.10 9.75 25.87
C ARG A 141 67.37 9.97 27.36
N GLN A 142 66.93 9.06 28.23
CA GLN A 142 67.29 9.05 29.65
C GLN A 142 68.48 8.10 29.83
N PRO A 143 69.70 8.60 30.13
CA PRO A 143 70.81 7.71 30.44
C PRO A 143 70.53 7.00 31.77
N PHE A 144 70.81 5.69 31.83
CA PHE A 144 70.85 4.94 33.08
C PHE A 144 71.92 5.58 33.97
N GLY A 145 71.47 6.28 35.02
CA GLY A 145 72.31 6.74 36.13
C GLY A 145 72.57 5.62 37.12
#